data_AF-A0AB33T1W1-F1
#
_entry.id   AF-A0AB33T1W1-F1
#
_cell.length_a   1.000
_cell.length_b   1.000
_cell.length_c   1.000
_cell.angle_alpha   90.00
_cell.angle_beta   90.00
_cell.angle_gamma   90.00
#
_symmetry.space_group_name_H-M   'P 1'
#
loop_
_entity.id
_entity.type
_entity.pdbx_description
1 polymer ?
#
loop_
_entity_poly.entity_id
_entity_poly.type
_entity_poly.pdbx_seq_one_letter_code
_entity_poly.pdbx_strand_id
1 'polypeptide(L)'
;MFDKVSYRIEGNGPVTAVLTYQNREYRHTSRTMWLGHEDGMPQGSIQLDEHVWARLQRINGTIEATITDSQTGESYTLTPE
;
A
#
# COMPACT_ATOMS: atom_id res chain seq x y z
N MET A 1 -11.87 -12.72 5.35
CA MET A 1 -11.53 -11.83 6.48
C MET A 1 -10.02 -11.67 6.49
N PHE A 2 -9.52 -10.42 6.39
CA PHE A 2 -8.12 -10.07 6.14
C PHE A 2 -7.21 -10.25 7.38
N ASP A 3 -7.37 -11.33 8.15
CA ASP A 3 -6.67 -11.60 9.42
C ASP A 3 -5.13 -11.68 9.35
N LYS A 4 -4.55 -11.59 8.14
CA LYS A 4 -3.10 -11.68 7.91
C LYS A 4 -2.63 -10.63 6.93
N VAL A 5 -3.00 -9.38 7.21
CA VAL A 5 -2.56 -8.23 6.45
C VAL A 5 -1.86 -7.23 7.36
N SER A 6 -0.63 -6.87 7.01
CA SER A 6 0.14 -5.82 7.69
C SER A 6 0.83 -4.95 6.66
N TYR A 7 1.05 -3.69 7.01
CA TYR A 7 1.62 -2.71 6.12
C TYR A 7 2.62 -1.83 6.87
N ARG A 8 3.80 -1.65 6.27
CA ARG A 8 4.84 -0.78 6.79
C ARG A 8 5.57 -0.05 5.66
N ILE A 9 6.17 1.07 6.01
CA ILE A 9 7.04 1.83 5.12
C ILE A 9 8.49 1.66 5.60
N GLU A 10 9.38 1.30 4.68
CA GLU A 10 10.81 1.18 4.95
C GLU A 10 11.61 2.24 4.19
N GLY A 11 12.67 2.76 4.83
CA GLY A 11 13.60 3.73 4.25
C GLY A 11 13.24 5.19 4.52
N ASN A 12 14.19 6.08 4.23
CA ASN A 12 14.07 7.53 4.47
C ASN A 12 13.96 8.35 3.17
N GLY A 13 13.97 7.70 1.99
CA GLY A 13 13.79 8.35 0.69
C GLY A 13 14.64 7.74 -0.44
N PRO A 14 14.05 7.39 -1.61
CA PRO A 14 12.65 7.02 -1.79
C PRO A 14 12.28 5.89 -0.83
N VAL A 15 11.03 5.83 -0.41
CA VAL A 15 10.57 4.81 0.54
C VAL A 15 10.03 3.58 -0.17
N THR A 16 10.03 2.45 0.54
CA THR A 16 9.51 1.16 0.09
C THR A 16 8.27 0.82 0.89
N ALA A 17 7.14 0.69 0.22
CA ALA A 17 5.93 0.11 0.77
C ALA A 17 6.09 -1.42 0.86
N VAL A 18 5.93 -1.97 2.06
CA VAL A 18 5.94 -3.42 2.30
C VAL A 18 4.58 -3.83 2.83
N LEU A 19 3.85 -4.60 2.03
CA LEU A 19 2.54 -5.15 2.37
C LEU A 19 2.64 -6.65 2.52
N THR A 20 2.26 -7.17 3.67
CA THR A 20 2.10 -8.61 3.88
C THR A 20 0.66 -8.98 3.60
N TYR A 21 0.44 -9.96 2.73
CA TYR A 21 -0.88 -10.51 2.42
C TYR A 21 -0.77 -12.04 2.33
N GLN A 22 -1.62 -12.76 3.07
CA GLN A 22 -1.61 -14.24 3.11
C GLN A 22 -0.22 -14.86 3.44
N ASN A 23 0.53 -14.23 4.36
CA ASN A 23 1.92 -14.59 4.73
C ASN A 23 2.96 -14.41 3.62
N ARG A 24 2.66 -13.65 2.57
CA ARG A 24 3.62 -13.25 1.54
C ARG A 24 3.85 -11.75 1.59
N GLU A 25 5.11 -11.33 1.54
CA GLU A 25 5.46 -9.92 1.42
C GLU A 25 5.45 -9.49 -0.05
N TYR A 26 4.89 -8.31 -0.27
CA TYR A 26 4.89 -7.60 -1.53
C TYR A 26 5.50 -6.23 -1.31
N ARG A 27 6.41 -5.84 -2.19
CA ARG A 27 7.26 -4.67 -2.00
C ARG A 27 7.14 -3.76 -3.20
N HIS A 28 6.99 -2.47 -2.96
CA HIS A 28 6.98 -1.47 -4.01
C HIS A 28 7.79 -0.24 -3.58
N THR A 29 8.78 0.08 -4.39
CA THR A 29 9.60 1.29 -4.24
C THR A 29 9.43 2.11 -5.50
N SER A 30 9.11 3.39 -5.34
CA SER A 30 9.01 4.33 -6.48
C SER A 30 9.77 5.60 -6.17
N ARG A 31 10.32 6.24 -7.22
CA ARG A 31 10.94 7.57 -7.12
C ARG A 31 9.94 8.69 -6.81
N THR A 32 8.64 8.40 -6.77
CA THR A 32 7.60 9.35 -6.35
C THR A 32 7.23 9.17 -4.88
N MET A 33 7.60 8.04 -4.28
CA MET A 33 7.33 7.74 -2.87
C MET A 33 8.36 8.40 -1.97
N TRP A 34 8.01 9.58 -1.46
CA TRP A 34 8.80 10.29 -0.46
C TRP A 34 7.95 10.62 0.76
N LEU A 35 8.58 10.59 1.93
CA LEU A 35 8.02 11.22 3.12
C LEU A 35 8.10 12.75 2.93
N GLY A 36 6.96 13.44 3.07
CA GLY A 36 6.88 14.90 2.92
C GLY A 36 6.48 15.44 1.53
N HIS A 37 6.18 14.59 0.55
CA HIS A 37 5.61 15.01 -0.74
C HIS A 37 4.13 15.46 -0.61
N GLU A 38 3.55 16.09 -1.64
CA GLU A 38 2.15 16.54 -1.63
C GLU A 38 1.11 15.40 -1.43
N ASP A 39 0.08 15.69 -0.63
CA ASP A 39 -1.06 14.80 -0.38
C ASP A 39 -1.98 14.66 -1.60
N GLY A 40 -2.79 13.60 -1.60
CA GLY A 40 -3.73 13.28 -2.67
C GLY A 40 -3.10 12.56 -3.86
N MET A 41 -1.77 12.53 -3.97
CA MET A 41 -1.09 11.92 -5.10
C MET A 41 -1.05 10.39 -5.02
N PRO A 42 -1.38 9.68 -6.12
CA PRO A 42 -1.16 8.23 -6.22
C PRO A 42 0.34 7.95 -6.20
N GLN A 43 0.73 7.03 -5.32
CA GLN A 43 2.12 6.70 -5.08
C GLN A 43 2.55 5.44 -5.84
N GLY A 44 1.60 4.53 -6.09
CA GLY A 44 1.84 3.31 -6.85
C GLY A 44 0.73 2.29 -6.63
N SER A 45 0.94 1.09 -7.13
CA SER A 45 0.08 -0.06 -6.85
C SER A 45 0.90 -1.35 -6.75
N ILE A 46 0.31 -2.32 -6.05
CA ILE A 46 0.86 -3.66 -5.83
C ILE A 46 -0.24 -4.66 -6.19
N GLN A 47 0.05 -5.58 -7.09
CA GLN A 47 -0.83 -6.71 -7.34
C GLN A 47 -0.55 -7.80 -6.29
N LEU A 48 -1.56 -8.17 -5.51
CA LEU A 48 -1.45 -9.20 -4.47
C LEU A 48 -1.91 -10.57 -4.98
N ASP A 49 -2.93 -10.56 -5.82
CA ASP A 49 -3.50 -11.73 -6.48
C ASP A 49 -4.10 -11.32 -7.84
N GLU A 50 -4.71 -12.24 -8.58
CA GLU A 50 -5.39 -11.99 -9.86
C GLU A 50 -6.42 -10.86 -9.74
N HIS A 51 -7.25 -10.90 -8.69
CA HIS A 51 -8.34 -9.95 -8.44
C HIS A 51 -8.07 -8.97 -7.29
N VAL A 52 -6.93 -9.10 -6.60
CA VAL A 52 -6.64 -8.32 -5.39
C VAL A 52 -5.46 -7.37 -5.62
N TRP A 53 -5.71 -6.07 -5.45
CA TRP A 53 -4.74 -5.02 -5.68
C TRP A 53 -4.66 -4.07 -4.49
N ALA A 54 -3.46 -3.66 -4.12
CA ALA A 54 -3.25 -2.57 -3.18
C ALA A 54 -2.87 -1.30 -3.93
N ARG A 55 -3.64 -0.23 -3.76
CA ARG A 55 -3.30 1.10 -4.25
C ARG A 55 -2.62 1.88 -3.13
N LEU A 56 -1.48 2.48 -3.44
CA LEU A 56 -0.74 3.32 -2.52
C LEU A 56 -1.08 4.77 -2.82
N GLN A 57 -1.56 5.49 -1.81
CA GLN A 57 -1.93 6.90 -1.94
C GLN A 57 -1.40 7.67 -0.75
N ARG A 58 -0.97 8.91 -0.99
CA ARG A 58 -0.57 9.80 0.09
C ARG A 58 -1.79 10.56 0.62
N ILE A 59 -2.05 10.45 1.90
CA ILE A 59 -3.17 11.08 2.60
C ILE A 59 -2.65 11.60 3.95
N ASN A 60 -2.85 12.88 4.23
CA ASN A 60 -2.47 13.54 5.49
C ASN A 60 -1.00 13.29 5.89
N GLY A 61 -0.07 13.43 4.95
CA GLY A 61 1.37 13.24 5.16
C GLY A 61 1.84 11.79 5.24
N THR A 62 0.92 10.82 5.24
CA THR A 62 1.19 9.38 5.33
C THR A 62 0.92 8.69 3.99
N ILE A 63 1.62 7.59 3.70
CA ILE A 63 1.32 6.76 2.52
C ILE A 63 0.43 5.61 3.00
N GLU A 64 -0.85 5.64 2.66
CA GLU A 64 -1.83 4.60 2.95
C GLU A 64 -1.89 3.56 1.82
N ALA A 65 -2.29 2.33 2.16
CA ALA A 65 -2.52 1.25 1.22
C ALA A 65 -4.00 0.84 1.24
N THR A 66 -4.73 1.09 0.16
CA THR A 66 -6.10 0.59 -0.02
C THR A 66 -6.07 -0.69 -0.81
N ILE A 67 -6.40 -1.80 -0.16
CA ILE A 67 -6.59 -3.11 -0.80
C ILE A 67 -8.00 -3.17 -1.35
N THR A 68 -8.14 -3.66 -2.58
CA THR A 68 -9.42 -3.87 -3.23
C THR A 68 -9.44 -5.25 -3.87
N ASP A 69 -10.47 -6.02 -3.56
CA ASP A 69 -10.83 -7.24 -4.26
C ASP A 69 -11.87 -6.88 -5.33
N SER A 70 -11.47 -6.95 -6.60
CA SER A 70 -12.36 -6.61 -7.71
C SER A 70 -13.45 -7.66 -7.95
N GLN A 71 -13.29 -8.89 -7.43
CA GLN A 71 -14.28 -9.96 -7.57
C GLN A 71 -15.46 -9.74 -6.62
N THR A 72 -15.19 -9.31 -5.38
CA THR A 72 -16.21 -9.09 -4.35
C THR A 72 -16.64 -7.62 -4.24
N GLY A 73 -15.79 -6.69 -4.69
CA GLY A 73 -15.95 -5.25 -4.50
C GLY A 73 -15.55 -4.77 -3.10
N GLU A 74 -15.05 -5.67 -2.24
CA GLU A 74 -14.60 -5.30 -0.89
C GLU A 74 -13.30 -4.48 -0.96
N SER A 75 -13.21 -3.47 -0.09
CA SER A 75 -12.00 -2.67 0.05
C SER A 75 -11.68 -2.39 1.51
N TYR A 76 -10.39 -2.28 1.80
CA TYR A 76 -9.89 -2.01 3.14
C TYR A 76 -8.63 -1.15 3.06
N THR A 77 -8.56 -0.09 3.87
CA THR A 77 -7.40 0.81 3.90
C THR A 77 -6.55 0.55 5.13
N LEU A 78 -5.24 0.50 4.90
CA LEU A 78 -4.21 0.34 5.90
C LEU A 78 -3.35 1.59 5.98
N THR A 79 -3.16 2.08 7.18
CA THR A 79 -2.06 2.98 7.52
C THR A 79 -0.82 2.15 7.85
N PRO A 80 0.39 2.65 7.59
CA PRO A 80 1.60 1.96 8.01
C PRO A 80 1.68 1.90 9.54
N GLU A 81 2.22 0.80 10.06
CA GLU A 81 2.48 0.58 11.51
C GLU A 81 3.61 1.44 12.08
#